data_AF-A0AA35XAT2-F1
#
_entry.id   AF-A0AA35XAT2-F1
#
_cell.length_a   1.000
_cell.length_b   1.000
_cell.length_c   1.000
_cell.angle_alpha   90.00
_cell.angle_beta   90.00
_cell.angle_gamma   90.00
#
_symmetry.space_group_name_H-M   'P 1'
#
loop_
_entity.id
_entity.type
_entity.pdbx_description
1 polymer ?
#
loop_
_entity_poly.entity_id
_entity_poly.type
_entity_poly.pdbx_seq_one_letter_code
_entity_poly.pdbx_strand_id
1 'polypeptide(L)'
;MLELEVMPERALASSQWELVLGMPLSQVLEVLQLHSGAVQTALLTYSDQKPFEQDLSVDLNQDGVRLYFDPRSQRLKLIEVYDVTKVKMKYCNRFFCSSEITPTVDLINDCFGPTHPGGGWAQPYIRKTWWSF
;
A
#
# COMPACT_ATOMS: atom_id res chain seq x y z
N MET A 1 8.32 5.69 11.70
CA MET A 1 8.65 5.55 10.28
C MET A 1 8.92 4.09 10.01
N LEU A 2 7.88 3.42 9.56
CA LEU A 2 7.91 2.02 9.19
C LEU A 2 8.90 1.75 8.06
N GLU A 3 9.59 0.61 8.12
CA GLU A 3 10.35 0.07 7.01
C GLU A 3 9.55 -1.04 6.33
N LEU A 4 9.30 -0.84 5.04
CA LEU A 4 8.42 -1.67 4.23
C LEU A 4 9.11 -2.15 2.96
N GLU A 5 8.92 -3.43 2.64
CA GLU A 5 9.30 -4.04 1.39
C GLU A 5 8.07 -4.19 0.49
N VAL A 6 8.17 -3.59 -0.69
CA VAL A 6 7.14 -3.70 -1.72
C VAL A 6 7.28 -5.05 -2.40
N MET A 7 6.20 -5.83 -2.43
CA MET A 7 6.08 -7.04 -3.25
C MET A 7 5.03 -6.76 -4.32
N PRO A 8 5.46 -6.37 -5.55
CA PRO A 8 4.54 -5.94 -6.60
C PRO A 8 3.40 -6.92 -6.83
N GLU A 9 2.19 -6.37 -7.00
CA GLU A 9 0.96 -7.12 -7.25
C GLU A 9 0.54 -8.10 -6.13
N ARG A 10 1.26 -8.12 -5.01
CA ARG A 10 1.05 -9.10 -3.94
C ARG A 10 0.85 -8.48 -2.57
N ALA A 11 1.83 -7.76 -2.05
CA ALA A 11 1.87 -7.42 -0.64
C ALA A 11 2.76 -6.21 -0.31
N LEU A 12 2.58 -5.71 0.92
CA LEU A 12 3.51 -4.81 1.58
C LEU A 12 3.98 -5.50 2.87
N ALA A 13 5.29 -5.71 3.02
CA ALA A 13 5.85 -6.48 4.12
C ALA A 13 6.77 -5.64 5.00
N SER A 14 6.81 -5.91 6.29
CA SER A 14 7.87 -5.47 7.19
C SER A 14 8.71 -6.69 7.63
N SER A 15 9.68 -6.50 8.51
CA SER A 15 10.56 -7.59 8.97
C SER A 15 9.82 -8.68 9.75
N GLN A 16 8.66 -8.37 10.32
CA GLN A 16 7.91 -9.27 11.21
C GLN A 16 6.52 -9.65 10.68
N TRP A 17 6.01 -8.95 9.68
CA TRP A 17 4.63 -9.12 9.20
C TRP A 17 4.49 -8.79 7.73
N GLU A 18 3.41 -9.27 7.11
CA GLU A 18 3.04 -8.92 5.75
C GLU A 18 1.54 -8.61 5.64
N LEU A 19 1.20 -7.65 4.78
CA LEU A 19 -0.16 -7.32 4.39
C LEU A 19 -0.33 -7.67 2.92
N VAL A 20 -1.16 -8.68 2.65
CA VAL A 20 -1.32 -9.27 1.32
C VAL A 20 -2.64 -8.81 0.70
N LEU A 21 -2.64 -8.48 -0.58
CA LEU A 21 -3.87 -8.23 -1.33
C LEU A 21 -4.81 -9.44 -1.22
N GLY A 22 -6.08 -9.17 -0.94
CA GLY A 22 -7.10 -10.17 -0.64
C GLY A 22 -7.21 -10.54 0.83
N MET A 23 -6.29 -10.10 1.71
CA MET A 23 -6.36 -10.38 3.14
C MET A 23 -7.64 -9.78 3.76
N PRO A 24 -8.41 -10.53 4.58
CA PRO A 24 -9.58 -10.00 5.28
C PRO A 24 -9.22 -8.86 6.23
N LEU A 25 -10.12 -7.89 6.37
CA LEU A 25 -9.97 -6.77 7.32
C LEU A 25 -9.63 -7.23 8.74
N SER A 26 -10.31 -8.28 9.24
CA SER A 26 -10.05 -8.83 10.57
C SER A 26 -8.59 -9.27 10.74
N GLN A 27 -8.04 -9.97 9.76
CA GLN A 27 -6.65 -10.44 9.78
C GLN A 27 -5.67 -9.27 9.69
N VAL A 28 -5.97 -8.26 8.88
CA VAL A 28 -5.15 -7.03 8.84
C VAL A 28 -5.14 -6.34 10.20
N LEU A 29 -6.30 -6.16 10.84
CA LEU A 29 -6.39 -5.53 12.15
C LEU A 29 -5.64 -6.32 13.22
N GLU A 30 -5.71 -7.65 13.18
CA GLU A 30 -4.93 -8.53 14.08
C GLU A 30 -3.42 -8.32 13.90
N VAL A 31 -2.94 -8.29 12.65
CA VAL A 31 -1.52 -8.01 12.35
C VAL A 31 -1.10 -6.65 12.89
N LEU A 32 -1.90 -5.60 12.69
CA LEU A 32 -1.58 -4.25 13.17
C LEU A 32 -1.60 -4.17 14.71
N GLN A 33 -2.53 -4.87 15.37
CA GLN A 33 -2.63 -4.91 16.83
C GLN A 33 -1.43 -5.63 17.47
N LEU A 34 -1.06 -6.80 16.91
CA LEU A 34 0.07 -7.58 17.39
C LEU A 34 1.40 -6.80 17.29
N HIS A 35 1.50 -5.90 16.32
CA HIS A 35 2.68 -5.08 16.06
C HIS A 35 2.49 -3.60 16.40
N SER A 36 1.66 -3.30 17.41
CA SER A 36 1.36 -1.94 17.89
C SER A 36 2.57 -1.15 18.41
N GLY A 37 3.70 -1.82 18.69
CA GLY A 37 4.97 -1.15 18.97
C GLY A 37 5.59 -0.47 17.74
N ALA A 38 5.31 -0.97 16.54
CA ALA A 38 5.76 -0.41 15.27
C ALA A 38 4.70 0.48 14.60
N VAL A 39 3.42 0.09 14.69
CA VAL A 39 2.27 0.84 14.14
C VAL A 39 1.59 1.61 15.26
N GLN A 40 1.80 2.92 15.32
CA GLN A 40 1.36 3.72 16.47
C GLN A 40 -0.11 4.14 16.41
N THR A 41 -0.67 4.32 15.22
CA THR A 41 -2.07 4.76 15.06
C THR A 41 -2.64 4.23 13.76
N ALA A 42 -3.82 3.60 13.87
CA ALA A 42 -4.60 3.11 12.75
C ALA A 42 -6.04 3.62 12.89
N LEU A 43 -6.53 4.36 11.89
CA LEU A 43 -7.91 4.88 11.86
C LEU A 43 -8.75 4.10 10.86
N LEU A 44 -9.78 3.41 11.35
CA LEU A 44 -10.77 2.75 10.49
C LEU A 44 -11.84 3.77 10.07
N THR A 45 -12.04 3.91 8.77
CA THR A 45 -13.08 4.75 8.15
C THR A 45 -14.03 3.87 7.35
N TYR A 46 -15.33 4.13 7.49
CA TYR A 46 -16.40 3.46 6.76
C TYR A 46 -17.60 4.41 6.63
N SER A 47 -18.54 4.07 5.76
CA SER A 47 -19.74 4.88 5.50
C SER A 47 -20.99 4.23 6.06
N ASP A 48 -21.63 4.89 7.02
CA ASP A 48 -22.93 4.45 7.55
C ASP A 48 -24.07 4.61 6.52
N GLN A 49 -23.96 5.61 5.64
CA GLN A 49 -24.99 5.88 4.62
C GLN A 49 -24.91 4.89 3.45
N LYS A 50 -23.70 4.42 3.14
CA LYS A 50 -23.41 3.62 1.94
C LYS A 50 -22.42 2.47 2.23
N PRO A 51 -22.73 1.57 3.17
CA PRO A 51 -21.77 0.58 3.69
C PRO A 51 -21.29 -0.44 2.65
N PHE A 52 -22.06 -0.65 1.58
CA PHE A 52 -21.73 -1.61 0.51
C PHE A 52 -21.28 -0.96 -0.80
N GLU A 53 -21.27 0.37 -0.86
CA GLU A 53 -20.86 1.13 -2.06
C GLU A 53 -19.53 1.86 -1.85
N GLN A 54 -19.21 2.23 -0.60
CA GLN A 54 -17.99 2.95 -0.27
C GLN A 54 -17.02 2.03 0.46
N ASP A 55 -15.80 1.97 -0.05
CA ASP A 55 -14.71 1.18 0.52
C ASP A 55 -14.48 1.50 1.99
N LEU A 56 -14.13 0.48 2.77
CA LEU A 56 -13.56 0.73 4.10
C LEU A 56 -12.09 1.07 3.91
N SER A 57 -11.55 1.91 4.80
CA SER A 57 -10.12 2.17 4.81
C SER A 57 -9.53 2.15 6.21
N VAL A 58 -8.33 1.60 6.34
CA VAL A 58 -7.50 1.73 7.54
C VAL A 58 -6.34 2.66 7.22
N ASP A 59 -6.26 3.80 7.90
CA ASP A 59 -5.23 4.82 7.70
C ASP A 59 -4.14 4.71 8.77
N LEU A 60 -2.92 4.41 8.34
CA LEU A 60 -1.70 4.40 9.15
C LEU A 60 -1.05 5.79 9.04
N ASN A 61 -1.69 6.78 9.64
CA ASN A 61 -1.39 8.20 9.41
C ASN A 61 0.04 8.64 9.80
N GLN A 62 0.65 7.96 10.74
CA GLN A 62 2.04 8.19 11.16
C GLN A 62 3.06 7.67 10.15
N ASP A 63 2.64 6.77 9.24
CA ASP A 63 3.49 6.11 8.27
C ASP A 63 3.10 6.46 6.83
N GLY A 64 2.06 7.27 6.60
CA GLY A 64 1.69 7.70 5.25
C GLY A 64 1.13 6.59 4.36
N VAL A 65 0.57 5.55 4.97
CA VAL A 65 0.01 4.37 4.28
C VAL A 65 -1.48 4.27 4.54
N ARG A 66 -2.27 4.00 3.51
CA ARG A 66 -3.71 3.73 3.60
C ARG A 66 -4.05 2.41 2.94
N LEU A 67 -4.81 1.59 3.66
CA LEU A 67 -5.26 0.28 3.22
C LEU A 67 -6.75 0.38 2.87
N TYR A 68 -7.12 0.06 1.63
CA TYR A 68 -8.52 0.05 1.20
C TYR A 68 -9.05 -1.36 1.09
N PHE A 69 -10.27 -1.55 1.58
CA PHE A 69 -10.96 -2.82 1.60
C PHE A 69 -12.22 -2.73 0.74
N ASP A 70 -12.48 -3.79 -0.01
CA ASP A 70 -13.73 -3.93 -0.74
C ASP A 70 -14.93 -3.90 0.22
N PRO A 71 -15.98 -3.12 -0.04
CA PRO A 71 -17.05 -2.87 0.91
C PRO A 71 -17.93 -4.10 1.19
N ARG A 72 -17.94 -5.08 0.27
CA ARG A 72 -18.77 -6.28 0.40
C ARG A 72 -18.00 -7.45 0.97
N SER A 73 -16.85 -7.73 0.39
CA SER A 73 -16.00 -8.86 0.79
C SER A 73 -15.08 -8.52 1.97
N GLN A 74 -14.91 -7.23 2.29
CA GLN A 74 -13.99 -6.73 3.33
C GLN A 74 -12.56 -7.26 3.17
N ARG A 75 -12.13 -7.39 1.92
CA ARG A 75 -10.79 -7.84 1.57
C ARG A 75 -9.94 -6.67 1.11
N LEU A 76 -8.68 -6.65 1.55
CA LEU A 76 -7.69 -5.65 1.15
C LEU A 76 -7.56 -5.67 -0.37
N LYS A 77 -7.86 -4.54 -1.02
CA LYS A 77 -7.86 -4.45 -2.49
C LYS A 77 -6.85 -3.43 -3.03
N LEU A 78 -6.43 -2.48 -2.20
CA LEU A 78 -5.45 -1.48 -2.55
C LEU A 78 -4.64 -1.10 -1.31
N ILE A 79 -3.33 -0.98 -1.51
CA ILE A 79 -2.39 -0.43 -0.54
C ILE A 79 -1.85 0.84 -1.18
N GLU A 80 -2.19 1.99 -0.60
CA GLU A 80 -1.80 3.31 -1.06
C GLU A 80 -0.71 3.86 -0.13
N VAL A 81 0.38 4.35 -0.71
CA VAL A 81 1.38 5.13 0.02
C VAL A 81 1.22 6.59 -0.43
N TYR A 82 0.60 7.40 0.42
CA TYR A 82 0.24 8.78 0.09
C TYR A 82 1.24 9.80 0.62
N ASP A 83 2.07 9.44 1.60
CA ASP A 83 3.12 10.30 2.15
C ASP A 83 4.44 9.54 2.27
N VAL A 84 5.22 9.60 1.20
CA VAL A 84 6.54 8.95 1.09
C VAL A 84 7.57 9.52 2.07
N THR A 85 7.32 10.67 2.70
CA THR A 85 8.24 11.24 3.70
C THR A 85 8.14 10.55 5.06
N LYS A 86 7.08 9.76 5.30
CA LYS A 86 6.80 9.09 6.58
C LYS A 86 7.11 7.60 6.60
N VAL A 87 7.59 7.04 5.49
CA VAL A 87 7.86 5.60 5.32
C VAL A 87 9.19 5.35 4.63
N LYS A 88 9.90 4.30 5.05
CA LYS A 88 11.04 3.75 4.31
C LYS A 88 10.55 2.61 3.44
N MET A 89 10.88 2.65 2.16
CA MET A 89 10.49 1.60 1.22
C MET A 89 11.68 1.00 0.49
N LYS A 90 11.64 -0.33 0.35
CA LYS A 90 12.59 -1.12 -0.41
C LYS A 90 11.89 -2.06 -1.38
N TYR A 91 12.61 -2.44 -2.43
CA TYR A 91 12.22 -3.46 -3.39
C TYR A 91 13.45 -4.32 -3.70
N CYS A 92 13.32 -5.65 -3.62
CA CYS A 92 14.44 -6.59 -3.80
C CYS A 92 15.67 -6.18 -2.96
N ASN A 93 15.45 -5.86 -1.69
CA ASN A 93 16.47 -5.38 -0.75
C ASN A 93 17.22 -4.08 -1.14
N ARG A 94 16.71 -3.31 -2.11
CA ARG A 94 17.21 -1.99 -2.48
C ARG A 94 16.24 -0.90 -2.01
N PHE A 95 16.72 0.05 -1.23
CA PHE A 95 15.92 1.21 -0.84
C PHE A 95 15.70 2.15 -2.04
N PHE A 96 14.46 2.56 -2.23
CA PHE A 96 14.07 3.57 -3.21
C PHE A 96 13.37 4.78 -2.58
N CYS A 97 13.02 4.67 -1.29
CA CYS A 97 12.45 5.75 -0.49
C CYS A 97 12.99 5.65 0.93
N SER A 98 13.72 6.66 1.40
CA SER A 98 14.21 6.72 2.78
C SER A 98 14.53 8.18 3.16
N SER A 99 14.99 8.40 4.39
CA SER A 99 15.51 9.71 4.82
C SER A 99 16.72 10.19 4.01
N GLU A 100 17.44 9.28 3.38
CA GLU A 100 18.64 9.56 2.59
C GLU A 100 18.37 9.50 1.08
N ILE A 101 17.26 8.88 0.68
CA ILE A 101 16.92 8.58 -0.71
C ILE A 101 15.55 9.18 -1.02
N THR A 102 15.54 10.28 -1.77
CA THR A 102 14.31 10.86 -2.31
C THR A 102 13.78 10.00 -3.45
N PRO A 103 12.51 9.53 -3.41
CA PRO A 103 11.94 8.76 -4.50
C PRO A 103 11.74 9.65 -5.73
N THR A 104 12.47 9.35 -6.81
CA THR A 104 12.32 10.01 -8.12
C THR A 104 11.71 9.05 -9.14
N VAL A 105 11.09 9.60 -10.19
CA VAL A 105 10.51 8.79 -11.27
C VAL A 105 11.55 7.86 -11.91
N ASP A 106 12.77 8.37 -12.14
CA ASP A 106 13.87 7.58 -12.70
C ASP A 106 14.27 6.43 -11.77
N LEU A 107 14.41 6.70 -10.47
CA LEU A 107 14.75 5.67 -9.48
C LEU A 107 13.65 4.60 -9.38
N ILE A 108 12.38 5.01 -9.45
CA ILE A 108 11.24 4.07 -9.45
C ILE A 108 11.27 3.22 -10.72
N ASN A 109 11.48 3.81 -11.89
CA ASN A 109 11.58 3.07 -13.15
C ASN A 109 12.79 2.12 -13.18
N ASP A 110 13.91 2.50 -12.58
CA ASP A 110 15.08 1.63 -12.42
C ASP A 110 14.80 0.47 -11.46
N CYS A 111 13.97 0.67 -10.44
CA CYS A 111 13.62 -0.38 -9.48
C CYS A 111 12.58 -1.36 -10.04
N PHE A 112 11.49 -0.83 -10.61
CA PHE A 112 10.30 -1.63 -10.99
C PHE A 112 10.17 -1.88 -12.50
N GLY A 113 11.04 -1.28 -13.31
CA GLY A 113 10.88 -1.20 -14.76
C GLY A 113 9.97 -0.03 -15.18
N PRO A 114 9.86 0.24 -16.49
CA PRO A 114 9.03 1.33 -17.00
C PRO A 114 7.57 1.17 -16.57
N THR A 115 7.12 2.11 -15.74
CA THR A 115 5.75 2.15 -15.20
C THR A 115 4.76 2.86 -16.13
N HIS A 116 5.25 3.46 -17.22
CA HIS A 116 4.41 4.13 -18.20
C HIS A 116 3.57 3.12 -18.98
N PRO A 117 2.25 3.34 -19.16
CA PRO A 117 1.50 2.61 -20.16
C PRO A 117 2.06 3.01 -21.52
N GLY A 118 2.84 2.12 -22.14
CA GLY A 118 3.28 2.29 -23.53
C GLY A 118 2.05 2.57 -24.39
N GLY A 119 2.05 3.69 -25.11
CA GLY A 119 0.96 4.09 -25.99
C GLY A 119 0.74 3.05 -27.08
N GLY A 120 -0.18 2.13 -26.83
CA GLY A 120 -0.55 1.05 -27.74
C GLY A 120 -1.86 0.46 -27.26
N TRP A 121 -2.97 0.97 -27.79
CA TRP A 121 -4.31 0.48 -27.53
C TRP A 121 -4.45 -0.97 -28.02
N ALA A 122 -4.13 -1.95 -27.16
CA ALA A 122 -4.68 -3.31 -27.21
C ALA A 122 -4.17 -4.12 -26.01
N GLN A 123 -4.93 -4.14 -24.91
CA GLN A 123 -5.32 -5.39 -24.21
C GLN A 123 -6.22 -5.07 -23.02
N PRO A 124 -7.41 -5.69 -22.91
CA PRO A 124 -8.19 -5.65 -21.69
C PRO A 124 -7.52 -6.58 -20.67
N TYR A 125 -7.54 -6.21 -19.39
CA TYR A 125 -6.98 -6.94 -18.23
C TYR A 125 -5.50 -6.73 -17.88
N ILE A 126 -5.09 -5.48 -17.63
CA ILE A 126 -4.21 -5.21 -16.49
C ILE A 126 -4.69 -3.91 -15.84
N ARG A 127 -5.34 -3.98 -14.66
CA ARG A 127 -5.51 -2.82 -13.79
C ARG A 127 -4.14 -2.50 -13.18
N LYS A 128 -3.28 -1.84 -13.96
CA LYS A 128 -2.05 -1.22 -13.46
C LYS A 128 -2.48 -0.09 -12.52
N THR A 129 -2.24 -0.28 -11.24
CA THR A 129 -2.42 0.74 -10.20
C THR A 129 -1.61 1.97 -10.56
N TRP A 130 -2.30 3.09 -10.72
CA TRP A 130 -1.75 4.39 -11.04
C TRP A 130 -1.04 4.96 -9.81
N TRP A 131 0.20 5.41 -9.99
CA TRP A 131 0.80 6.42 -9.14
C TRP A 131 0.62 7.75 -9.89
N SER A 132 -0.27 8.63 -9.41
CA SER A 132 -0.29 10.02 -9.86
C SER A 132 0.44 10.87 -8.83
N PHE A 133 1.55 11.49 -9.25
CA PHE A 133 2.11 12.66 -8.57
C PHE A 133 1.19 13.87 -8.76
#